data_AF-A0AAD4BEL5-F1
#
_entry.id   AF-A0AAD4BEL5-F1
#
_cell.length_a   1.000
_cell.length_b   1.000
_cell.length_c   1.000
_cell.angle_alpha   90.00
_cell.angle_beta   90.00
_cell.angle_gamma   90.00
#
_symmetry.space_group_name_H-M   'P 1'
#
loop_
_entity.id
_entity.type
_entity.pdbx_description
1 polymer ?
#
loop_
_entity_poly.entity_id
_entity_poly.type
_entity_poly.pdbx_seq_one_letter_code
_entity_poly.pdbx_strand_id
1 'polypeptide(L)'
;MRWGADTQLTFSLESEPNAAHVQHAHNRWPNQEYTVDVINGITKMGSDILKHLSQARQFEHVFKCPYVKSTYNDACKQWQLASQDLQDRLLAAGWTSGGRWTVLTRAVKLKRSKQPKDDGDTSSAVYTPVLPSIDLTTDDGKISSAAHFSLVADIDLTTD
;
A
#
# COMPACT_ATOMS: atom_id res chain seq x y z
N MET A 1 30.73 54.73 17.70
CA MET A 1 29.43 54.14 18.05
C MET A 1 28.41 54.49 16.97
N ARG A 2 28.11 53.58 16.03
CA ARG A 2 26.75 53.23 15.63
C ARG A 2 26.83 52.07 14.63
N TRP A 3 26.24 50.97 15.06
CA TRP A 3 26.00 49.76 14.28
C TRP A 3 24.94 50.06 13.22
N GLY A 4 25.07 49.43 12.06
CA GLY A 4 24.10 49.49 10.98
C GLY A 4 24.28 48.31 10.05
N ALA A 5 24.21 47.12 10.62
CA ALA A 5 24.07 45.87 9.88
C ALA A 5 22.62 45.77 9.39
N ASP A 6 22.43 45.66 8.08
CA ASP A 6 21.19 45.15 7.52
C ASP A 6 21.53 44.41 6.22
N THR A 7 22.21 43.28 6.38
CA THR A 7 22.21 42.21 5.38
C THR A 7 20.80 41.61 5.36
N GLN A 8 19.97 42.14 4.47
CA GLN A 8 18.75 41.48 4.03
C GLN A 8 19.15 40.23 3.23
N LEU A 9 19.52 39.17 3.95
CA LEU A 9 19.49 37.80 3.46
C LEU A 9 18.01 37.42 3.33
N THR A 10 17.41 37.75 2.19
CA THR A 10 16.15 37.13 1.77
C THR A 10 16.44 35.66 1.47
N PHE A 11 16.43 34.86 2.53
CA PHE A 11 16.37 33.41 2.46
C PHE A 11 14.96 33.07 1.97
N SER A 12 14.79 33.01 0.64
CA SER A 12 13.56 32.55 -0.01
C SER A 12 13.37 31.05 0.26
N LEU A 13 12.96 30.74 1.49
CA LEU A 13 12.48 29.44 1.91
C LEU A 13 10.99 29.34 1.59
N GLU A 14 10.64 29.25 0.31
CA GLU A 14 9.29 28.92 -0.15
C GLU A 14 9.36 28.47 -1.61
N SER A 15 10.07 27.37 -1.86
CA SER A 15 9.66 26.46 -2.94
C SER A 15 8.72 25.44 -2.32
N GLU A 16 7.47 25.86 -2.12
CA GLU A 16 6.36 24.92 -2.01
C GLU A 16 6.51 23.89 -3.13
N PRO A 17 6.47 22.58 -2.83
CA PRO A 17 6.44 21.58 -3.86
C PRO A 17 5.18 21.84 -4.67
N ASN A 18 5.38 22.36 -5.88
CA ASN A 18 4.41 22.49 -6.94
C ASN A 18 3.61 21.19 -6.96
N ALA A 19 2.44 21.23 -6.32
CA ALA A 19 1.41 20.21 -6.35
C ALA A 19 0.82 20.26 -7.76
N ALA A 20 1.65 19.94 -8.74
CA ALA A 20 1.28 19.61 -10.09
C ALA A 20 0.32 18.44 -9.94
N HIS A 21 -0.94 18.82 -9.84
CA HIS A 21 -2.11 18.00 -9.90
C HIS A 21 -2.02 17.31 -11.26
N VAL A 22 -1.34 16.16 -11.27
CA VAL A 22 -1.20 15.33 -12.45
C VAL A 22 -2.63 14.90 -12.77
N GLN A 23 -3.22 15.55 -13.76
CA GLN A 23 -4.53 15.17 -14.27
C GLN A 23 -4.42 13.73 -14.74
N HIS A 24 -4.99 12.82 -13.95
CA HIS A 24 -5.02 11.40 -14.22
C HIS A 24 -5.74 11.17 -15.55
N ALA A 25 -4.97 10.87 -16.61
CA ALA A 25 -5.53 10.41 -17.87
C ALA A 25 -6.37 9.15 -17.57
N HIS A 26 -7.67 9.30 -17.82
CA HIS A 26 -8.79 8.59 -17.22
C HIS A 26 -8.87 7.05 -17.34
N ASN A 27 -7.82 6.30 -17.69
CA ASN A 27 -8.02 4.91 -18.10
C ASN A 27 -7.03 3.83 -17.66
N ARG A 28 -5.94 4.10 -16.93
CA ARG A 28 -5.00 3.01 -16.63
C ARG A 28 -4.30 3.06 -15.27
N TRP A 29 -4.92 3.54 -14.18
CA TRP A 29 -4.37 3.26 -12.85
C TRP A 29 -4.10 1.74 -12.72
N PRO A 30 -2.93 1.29 -12.24
CA PRO A 30 -1.80 2.05 -11.67
C PRO A 30 -0.67 2.37 -12.68
N ASN A 31 -0.83 2.08 -13.96
CA ASN A 31 0.18 2.37 -14.98
C ASN A 31 0.37 3.88 -15.12
N GLN A 32 1.63 4.29 -15.11
CA GLN A 32 2.12 5.69 -15.13
C GLN A 32 2.10 6.41 -13.78
N GLU A 33 1.54 5.82 -12.74
CA GLU A 33 1.65 6.36 -11.38
C GLU A 33 3.04 6.09 -10.80
N TYR A 34 3.46 6.93 -9.85
CA TYR A 34 4.66 6.70 -9.07
C TYR A 34 4.40 5.66 -7.98
N THR A 35 5.39 4.81 -7.74
CA THR A 35 5.28 3.72 -6.75
C THR A 35 5.01 4.29 -5.37
N VAL A 36 5.68 5.37 -5.00
CA VAL A 36 5.47 6.06 -3.71
C VAL A 36 4.01 6.51 -3.52
N ASP A 37 3.35 7.05 -4.55
CA ASP A 37 1.97 7.53 -4.46
C ASP A 37 0.98 6.37 -4.35
N VAL A 38 1.23 5.29 -5.11
CA VAL A 38 0.42 4.07 -5.04
C VAL A 38 0.49 3.45 -3.64
N ILE A 39 1.69 3.30 -3.08
CA ILE A 39 1.86 2.71 -1.74
C ILE A 39 1.31 3.62 -0.65
N ASN A 40 1.57 4.93 -0.72
CA ASN A 40 0.99 5.88 0.22
C ASN A 40 -0.54 5.83 0.18
N GLY A 41 -1.13 5.73 -1.02
CA GLY A 41 -2.56 5.59 -1.18
C GLY A 41 -3.13 4.28 -0.62
N ILE A 42 -2.46 3.15 -0.85
CA ILE A 42 -2.85 1.84 -0.28
C ILE A 42 -2.80 1.91 1.26
N THR A 43 -1.74 2.49 1.83
CA THR A 43 -1.61 2.68 3.28
C THR A 43 -2.71 3.59 3.83
N LYS A 44 -3.03 4.70 3.12
CA LYS A 44 -4.14 5.60 3.49
C LYS A 44 -5.49 4.89 3.50
N MET A 45 -5.76 4.00 2.54
CA MET A 45 -6.99 3.20 2.54
C MET A 45 -7.07 2.26 3.76
N GLY A 46 -5.94 1.77 4.26
CA GLY A 46 -5.88 0.95 5.47
C GLY A 46 -6.03 1.74 6.79
N SER A 47 -6.03 3.08 6.73
CA SER A 47 -6.13 3.93 7.93
C SER A 47 -7.51 3.86 8.58
N ASP A 48 -7.55 3.98 9.92
CA ASP A 48 -8.78 3.99 10.72
C ASP A 48 -9.79 5.06 10.27
N ILE A 49 -9.28 6.17 9.73
CA ILE A 49 -10.08 7.32 9.28
C ILE A 49 -11.07 6.92 8.19
N LEU A 50 -10.69 5.99 7.30
CA LEU A 50 -11.48 5.60 6.14
C LEU A 50 -12.21 4.26 6.33
N LYS A 51 -12.07 3.58 7.49
CA LYS A 51 -12.68 2.26 7.76
C LYS A 51 -14.20 2.24 7.68
N HIS A 52 -14.86 3.38 7.87
CA HIS A 52 -16.32 3.52 7.76
C HIS A 52 -16.82 3.52 6.31
N LEU A 53 -15.94 3.71 5.32
CA LEU A 53 -16.28 3.69 3.90
C LEU A 53 -16.02 2.32 3.28
N SER A 54 -16.78 1.98 2.23
CA SER A 54 -16.47 0.78 1.43
C SER A 54 -15.14 0.95 0.69
N GLN A 55 -14.42 -0.16 0.46
CA GLN A 55 -13.12 -0.15 -0.22
C GLN A 55 -13.14 0.61 -1.55
N ALA A 56 -14.25 0.52 -2.31
CA ALA A 56 -14.42 1.27 -3.55
C ALA A 56 -14.46 2.79 -3.31
N ARG A 57 -15.20 3.24 -2.30
CA ARG A 57 -15.28 4.65 -1.91
C ARG A 57 -13.97 5.17 -1.31
N GLN A 58 -13.27 4.35 -0.52
CA GLN A 58 -11.94 4.68 -0.03
C GLN A 58 -10.97 4.92 -1.20
N PHE A 59 -10.99 4.02 -2.18
CA PHE A 59 -10.16 4.11 -3.37
C PHE A 59 -10.47 5.37 -4.21
N GLU A 60 -11.76 5.61 -4.51
CA GLU A 60 -12.19 6.82 -5.20
C GLU A 60 -11.82 8.09 -4.42
N HIS A 61 -11.83 8.04 -3.09
CA HIS A 61 -11.45 9.18 -2.27
C HIS A 61 -9.96 9.47 -2.32
N VAL A 62 -9.11 8.44 -2.34
CA VAL A 62 -7.65 8.55 -2.31
C VAL A 62 -7.07 8.82 -3.70
N PHE A 63 -7.46 8.04 -4.70
CA PHE A 63 -6.87 8.07 -6.05
C PHE A 63 -7.69 8.84 -7.07
N LYS A 64 -8.89 9.32 -6.69
CA LYS A 64 -9.81 10.09 -7.55
C LYS A 64 -10.12 9.41 -8.89
N CYS A 65 -10.01 8.08 -8.94
CA CYS A 65 -10.22 7.27 -10.13
C CYS A 65 -11.17 6.10 -9.85
N PRO A 66 -11.82 5.51 -10.88
CA PRO A 66 -12.80 4.45 -10.67
C PRO A 66 -12.15 3.20 -10.09
N TYR A 67 -12.77 2.64 -9.06
CA TYR A 67 -12.27 1.44 -8.40
C TYR A 67 -12.45 0.20 -9.27
N VAL A 68 -11.33 -0.48 -9.56
CA VAL A 68 -11.32 -1.77 -10.23
C VAL A 68 -10.69 -2.81 -9.28
N LYS A 69 -11.52 -3.68 -8.71
CA LYS A 69 -11.11 -4.66 -7.69
C LYS A 69 -9.96 -5.57 -8.15
N SER A 70 -10.01 -6.08 -9.37
CA SER A 70 -8.94 -6.93 -9.92
C SER A 70 -7.62 -6.18 -10.01
N THR A 71 -7.64 -4.97 -10.55
CA THR A 71 -6.47 -4.11 -10.69
C THR A 71 -5.85 -3.73 -9.35
N TYR A 72 -6.67 -3.38 -8.35
CA TYR A 72 -6.18 -3.09 -7.00
C TYR A 72 -5.52 -4.31 -6.36
N ASN A 73 -6.18 -5.47 -6.42
CA ASN A 73 -5.62 -6.70 -5.87
C ASN A 73 -4.32 -7.12 -6.59
N ASP A 74 -4.26 -6.96 -7.91
CA ASP A 74 -3.06 -7.22 -8.70
C ASP A 74 -1.93 -6.28 -8.29
N ALA A 75 -2.22 -4.99 -8.06
CA ALA A 75 -1.23 -4.01 -7.59
C ALA A 75 -0.68 -4.37 -6.21
N CYS A 76 -1.55 -4.68 -5.24
CA CYS A 76 -1.13 -5.12 -3.91
C CYS A 76 -0.26 -6.39 -3.97
N LYS A 77 -0.65 -7.38 -4.79
CA LYS A 77 0.13 -8.60 -4.99
C LYS A 77 1.48 -8.34 -5.63
N GLN A 78 1.53 -7.47 -6.65
CA GLN A 78 2.79 -7.11 -7.32
C GLN A 78 3.77 -6.47 -6.34
N TRP A 79 3.28 -5.60 -5.45
CA TRP A 79 4.11 -5.01 -4.41
C TRP A 79 4.62 -6.07 -3.43
N GLN A 80 3.73 -6.91 -2.91
CA GLN A 80 4.10 -7.98 -1.97
C GLN A 80 5.08 -9.00 -2.55
N LEU A 81 4.99 -9.29 -3.85
CA LEU A 81 5.87 -10.22 -4.56
C LEU A 81 7.19 -9.60 -5.00
N ALA A 82 7.31 -8.27 -4.95
CA ALA A 82 8.55 -7.59 -5.31
C ALA A 82 9.62 -7.85 -4.26
N SER A 83 10.85 -8.13 -4.70
CA SER A 83 12.00 -8.25 -3.81
C SER A 83 12.20 -6.95 -3.03
N GLN A 84 12.59 -7.07 -1.75
CA GLN A 84 12.82 -5.92 -0.87
C GLN A 84 13.77 -4.89 -1.50
N ASP A 85 14.87 -5.35 -2.10
CA ASP A 85 15.82 -4.49 -2.83
C ASP A 85 15.19 -3.70 -3.99
N LEU A 86 14.20 -4.28 -4.68
CA LEU A 86 13.47 -3.57 -5.73
C LEU A 86 12.50 -2.53 -5.12
N GLN A 87 11.85 -2.87 -4.01
CA GLN A 87 10.98 -1.95 -3.29
C GLN A 87 11.79 -0.74 -2.81
N ASP A 88 12.91 -0.97 -2.14
CA ASP A 88 13.82 0.08 -1.64
C ASP A 88 14.34 0.95 -2.78
N ARG A 89 14.74 0.36 -3.92
CA ARG A 89 15.15 1.14 -5.10
C ARG A 89 14.04 2.01 -5.66
N LEU A 90 12.80 1.51 -5.73
CA LEU A 90 11.67 2.29 -6.24
C LEU A 90 11.25 3.40 -5.26
N LEU A 91 11.32 3.14 -3.97
CA LEU A 91 11.06 4.15 -2.93
C LEU A 91 12.15 5.22 -2.91
N ALA A 92 13.43 4.82 -3.00
CA ALA A 92 14.56 5.74 -3.11
C ALA A 92 14.50 6.58 -4.40
N ALA A 93 13.99 6.01 -5.49
CA ALA A 93 13.78 6.74 -6.73
C ALA A 93 12.63 7.77 -6.65
N GLY A 94 11.69 7.65 -5.70
CA GLY A 94 10.63 8.64 -5.47
C GLY A 94 9.79 8.97 -6.71
N TRP A 95 9.58 10.27 -6.97
CA TRP A 95 8.84 10.78 -8.13
C TRP A 95 9.68 10.91 -9.41
N THR A 96 10.72 10.09 -9.56
CA THR A 96 11.52 10.05 -10.79
C THR A 96 10.94 9.04 -11.79
N SER A 97 11.41 9.10 -13.03
CA SER A 97 11.05 8.11 -14.06
C SER A 97 11.40 6.67 -13.67
N GLY A 98 12.43 6.48 -12.83
CA GLY A 98 12.82 5.19 -12.27
C GLY A 98 11.87 4.67 -11.18
N GLY A 99 11.14 5.55 -10.50
CA GLY A 99 10.17 5.21 -9.44
C GLY A 99 8.76 4.87 -9.94
N ARG A 100 8.54 4.80 -11.26
CA ARG A 100 7.23 4.52 -11.84
C ARG A 100 6.79 3.07 -11.62
N TRP A 101 5.49 2.86 -11.38
CA TRP A 101 4.89 1.53 -11.22
C TRP A 101 5.10 0.61 -12.43
N THR A 102 5.32 1.19 -13.61
CA THR A 102 5.66 0.44 -14.83
C THR A 102 6.98 -0.33 -14.72
N VAL A 103 7.92 0.12 -13.88
CA VAL A 103 9.17 -0.59 -13.62
C VAL A 103 8.89 -1.84 -12.78
N LEU A 104 8.06 -1.70 -11.74
CA LEU A 104 7.63 -2.80 -10.88
C LEU A 104 6.88 -3.88 -11.68
N THR A 105 5.88 -3.49 -12.48
CA THR A 105 5.08 -4.44 -13.28
C THR A 105 5.89 -5.20 -14.32
N ARG A 106 6.98 -4.61 -14.82
CA ARG A 106 7.93 -5.27 -15.73
C ARG A 106 8.79 -6.30 -15.01
N ALA A 107 9.21 -5.99 -13.78
CA ALA A 107 10.02 -6.88 -12.95
C ALA A 107 9.20 -8.03 -12.35
N VAL A 108 7.97 -7.75 -11.90
CA VAL A 108 7.10 -8.71 -11.21
C VAL A 108 5.92 -9.06 -12.11
N LYS A 109 6.06 -10.15 -12.86
CA LYS A 109 4.97 -10.70 -13.68
C LYS A 109 4.10 -11.62 -12.85
N LEU A 110 2.84 -11.22 -12.63
CA LEU A 110 1.83 -12.10 -12.05
C LEU A 110 1.54 -13.25 -13.03
N LYS A 111 1.77 -14.50 -12.60
CA LYS A 111 1.25 -15.69 -13.29
C LYS A 111 -0.27 -15.67 -13.15
N ARG A 112 -0.99 -15.20 -14.17
CA ARG A 112 -2.44 -15.41 -14.23
C ARG A 112 -2.66 -16.91 -14.39
N SER A 113 -3.32 -17.52 -13.41
CA SER A 113 -3.88 -18.86 -13.56
C SER A 113 -4.72 -18.84 -14.82
N LYS A 114 -4.29 -19.57 -15.84
CA LYS A 114 -5.01 -19.75 -17.09
C LYS A 114 -6.35 -20.35 -16.68
N GLN A 115 -7.44 -19.56 -16.68
CA GLN A 115 -8.76 -20.17 -16.55
C GLN A 115 -8.85 -21.18 -17.70
N PRO A 116 -9.18 -22.45 -17.43
CA PRO A 116 -9.49 -23.36 -18.51
C PRO A 116 -10.57 -22.69 -19.34
N LYS A 117 -10.32 -22.55 -20.64
CA LYS A 117 -11.39 -22.24 -21.59
C LYS A 117 -12.36 -23.40 -21.45
N ASP A 118 -13.48 -23.12 -20.80
CA ASP A 118 -14.66 -23.96 -20.83
C ASP A 118 -15.21 -23.82 -22.24
N ASP A 119 -14.69 -24.65 -23.16
CA ASP A 119 -15.29 -24.85 -24.47
C ASP A 119 -16.63 -25.49 -24.21
N GLY A 120 -17.68 -24.67 -24.24
CA GLY A 120 -19.03 -25.05 -23.85
C GLY A 120 -19.52 -26.25 -24.65
N ASP A 121 -19.77 -27.33 -23.93
CA ASP A 121 -20.85 -28.26 -24.23
C ASP A 121 -21.32 -28.91 -22.91
N THR A 122 -22.63 -29.08 -22.80
CA THR A 122 -23.33 -29.88 -21.78
C THR A 122 -23.70 -29.21 -20.45
N SER A 123 -24.93 -28.66 -20.48
CA SER A 123 -26.03 -28.93 -19.55
C SER A 123 -26.13 -28.18 -18.21
N SER A 124 -27.25 -27.45 -18.09
CA SER A 124 -27.82 -26.90 -16.86
C SER A 124 -27.78 -27.89 -15.70
N ALA A 125 -26.99 -27.60 -14.68
CA ALA A 125 -27.17 -28.16 -13.35
C ALA A 125 -27.29 -27.00 -12.34
N VAL A 126 -28.49 -26.88 -11.77
CA VAL A 126 -28.84 -25.98 -10.68
C VAL A 126 -27.90 -26.28 -9.50
N TYR A 127 -27.00 -25.35 -9.18
CA TYR A 127 -26.11 -25.47 -8.03
C TYR A 127 -26.85 -24.95 -6.79
N THR A 128 -27.39 -25.86 -5.99
CA THR A 128 -27.86 -25.57 -4.63
C THR A 128 -26.63 -25.45 -3.73
N PRO A 129 -26.37 -24.31 -3.07
CA PRO A 129 -25.24 -24.21 -2.15
C PRO A 129 -25.54 -25.04 -0.89
N VAL A 130 -24.90 -26.21 -0.80
CA VAL A 130 -24.77 -26.98 0.45
C VAL A 130 -23.82 -26.21 1.37
N LEU A 131 -24.37 -25.67 2.45
CA LEU A 131 -23.61 -25.09 3.56
C LEU A 131 -22.82 -26.19 4.27
N PRO A 132 -21.50 -26.06 4.47
CA PRO A 132 -20.76 -26.94 5.36
C PRO A 132 -21.10 -26.62 6.82
N SER A 133 -21.69 -27.59 7.52
CA SER A 133 -21.81 -27.57 8.98
C SER A 133 -20.41 -27.59 9.59
N ILE A 134 -20.04 -26.49 10.25
CA ILE A 134 -18.84 -26.43 11.08
C ILE A 134 -19.17 -26.97 12.47
N ASP A 135 -18.54 -28.09 12.81
CA ASP A 135 -18.59 -28.71 14.13
C ASP A 135 -17.60 -27.98 15.05
N LEU A 136 -18.11 -27.27 16.07
CA LEU A 136 -17.28 -26.70 17.12
C LEU A 136 -17.00 -27.80 18.16
N THR A 137 -15.87 -28.49 18.01
CA THR A 137 -15.26 -29.23 19.12
C THR A 137 -14.25 -28.33 19.83
N THR A 138 -14.47 -28.12 21.13
CA THR A 138 -13.59 -27.39 22.04
C THR A 138 -12.55 -28.39 22.56
N ASP A 139 -11.28 -28.19 22.19
CA ASP A 139 -10.14 -28.95 22.73
C ASP A 139 -9.34 -28.05 23.68
N ASP A 140 -9.36 -28.43 24.96
CA ASP A 140 -8.66 -27.79 26.07
C ASP A 140 -7.16 -28.16 26.01
N GLY A 141 -6.39 -27.32 25.32
CA GLY A 141 -4.96 -27.51 25.09
C GLY A 141 -4.07 -26.61 25.94
N LYS A 142 -3.86 -27.03 27.20
CA LYS A 142 -2.83 -26.58 28.13
C LYS A 142 -1.47 -26.34 27.47
N ILE A 143 -1.03 -25.08 27.37
CA ILE A 143 0.40 -24.75 27.20
C ILE A 143 0.89 -23.92 28.39
N SER A 144 1.47 -24.61 29.36
CA SER A 144 2.52 -24.02 30.19
C SER A 144 3.74 -23.77 29.31
N SER A 145 4.21 -22.53 29.22
CA SER A 145 5.64 -22.31 29.01
C SER A 145 6.06 -20.95 29.55
N ALA A 146 6.96 -21.01 30.52
CA ALA A 146 7.59 -19.89 31.19
C ALA A 146 8.55 -19.17 30.24
N ALA A 147 8.43 -17.83 30.16
CA ALA A 147 9.52 -16.98 29.73
C ALA A 147 9.61 -15.80 30.70
N HIS A 148 10.55 -15.97 31.61
CA HIS A 148 11.07 -15.00 32.55
C HIS A 148 11.69 -13.85 31.74
N PHE A 149 11.05 -12.68 31.69
CA PHE A 149 11.68 -11.47 31.16
C PHE A 149 11.95 -10.52 32.34
N SER A 150 13.09 -10.76 32.99
CA SER A 150 13.79 -9.72 33.74
C SER A 150 14.54 -8.86 32.74
N LEU A 151 14.21 -7.57 32.65
CA LEU A 151 15.23 -6.56 32.43
C LEU A 151 14.80 -5.25 33.08
N VAL A 152 15.35 -5.05 34.28
CA VAL A 152 15.52 -3.75 34.90
C VAL A 152 16.53 -2.96 34.07
N ALA A 153 16.19 -1.74 33.70
CA ALA A 153 17.16 -0.71 33.37
C ALA A 153 16.59 0.61 33.88
N ASP A 154 16.89 0.87 35.15
CA ASP A 154 16.98 2.19 35.74
C ASP A 154 17.92 3.03 34.86
N ILE A 155 17.43 4.14 34.32
CA ILE A 155 18.30 5.16 33.73
C ILE A 155 18.12 6.40 34.59
N ASP A 156 19.04 6.52 35.55
CA ASP A 156 19.30 7.71 36.35
C ASP A 156 19.64 8.86 35.39
N LEU A 157 18.82 9.91 35.41
CA LEU A 157 19.07 11.16 34.69
C LEU A 157 19.52 12.22 35.69
N THR A 158 20.82 12.21 36.01
CA THR A 158 21.52 13.29 36.70
C THR A 158 22.69 13.76 35.82
N THR A 159 22.98 15.07 35.86
CA THR A 159 24.10 15.84 35.26
C THR A 159 23.63 16.70 34.08
N ASP A 160 23.73 18.03 34.04
CA ASP A 160 24.27 19.10 34.90
C ASP A 160 23.47 20.38 34.55
#